data_AF-A0A939KE25-F1
#
_entry.id   AF-A0A939KE25-F1
#
_cell.length_a   1.000
_cell.length_b   1.000
_cell.length_c   1.000
_cell.angle_alpha   90.00
_cell.angle_beta   90.00
_cell.angle_gamma   90.00
#
_symmetry.space_group_name_H-M   'P 1'
#
loop_
_entity.id
_entity.type
_entity.pdbx_description
1 polymer ?
#
loop_
_entity_poly.entity_id
_entity_poly.type
_entity_poly.pdbx_seq_one_letter_code
_entity_poly.pdbx_strand_id
1 'polypeptide(L)'
;MEHLPVQQPLPLAFVNGEAIVEQPHDLYIPPDALEVILESFEGPLDLLLYLIRKEKMDIMTMPVADITRQYMDYVEVMKTLKLELAGEYLLMAAILAEIKSRLLLPKRDNDINEEEDPRAELIRRLQEYEKVQAAASELDNQPRLERDIFGTNVKVAKMPVAENQQPDVALKELIVAFSSAMKRAGAYEHHQITAEKLSTRERMSAILAKLKQLPKGEFLRFSSLFLVEEGKAGCVVSFLATLELLKEHLIVLVQGGPKTQMHIALSHEE
;
A
#
# COMPACT_ATOMS: atom_id res chain seq x y z
N MET A 1 -65.70 18.22 46.41
CA MET A 1 -64.70 18.78 45.49
C MET A 1 -63.36 18.68 46.20
N GLU A 2 -62.54 17.71 45.81
CA GLU A 2 -61.19 17.53 46.37
C GLU A 2 -60.29 18.66 45.85
N HIS A 3 -59.64 19.37 46.79
CA HIS A 3 -58.56 20.28 46.46
C HIS A 3 -57.27 19.49 46.36
N LEU A 4 -56.84 19.18 45.13
CA LEU A 4 -55.49 18.69 44.87
C LEU A 4 -54.48 19.79 45.23
N PRO A 5 -53.41 19.48 46.00
CA PRO A 5 -52.38 20.46 46.30
C PRO A 5 -51.63 20.82 45.00
N VAL A 6 -51.65 22.09 44.64
CA VAL A 6 -50.86 22.64 43.54
C VAL A 6 -49.40 22.63 43.98
N GLN A 7 -48.59 21.76 43.36
CA GLN A 7 -47.17 21.68 43.62
C GLN A 7 -46.50 22.96 43.12
N GLN A 8 -45.85 23.71 44.02
CA GLN A 8 -45.10 24.90 43.61
C GLN A 8 -43.88 24.49 42.78
N PRO A 9 -43.61 25.17 41.66
CA PRO A 9 -42.45 24.87 40.82
C PRO A 9 -41.13 25.03 41.61
N LEU A 10 -40.22 24.07 41.43
CA LEU A 10 -38.89 24.12 42.05
C LEU A 10 -38.07 25.28 41.44
N PRO A 11 -37.33 26.04 42.26
CA PRO A 11 -36.48 27.12 41.76
C PRO A 11 -35.31 26.54 40.96
N LEU A 12 -35.02 27.14 39.81
CA LEU A 12 -33.91 26.76 38.92
C LEU A 12 -32.56 27.18 39.51
N ALA A 13 -32.50 28.35 40.14
CA ALA A 13 -31.30 28.89 40.79
C ALA A 13 -31.68 29.95 41.84
N PHE A 14 -30.74 30.28 42.73
CA PHE A 14 -30.83 31.43 43.63
C PHE A 14 -29.75 32.45 43.25
N VAL A 15 -30.14 33.70 42.97
CA VAL A 15 -29.21 34.80 42.65
C VAL A 15 -29.49 35.94 43.61
N ASN A 16 -28.47 36.40 44.34
CA ASN A 16 -28.58 37.45 45.38
C ASN A 16 -29.68 37.20 46.44
N GLY A 17 -30.01 35.92 46.70
CA GLY A 17 -31.04 35.53 47.67
C GLY A 17 -32.47 35.45 47.12
N GLU A 18 -32.69 35.78 45.85
CA GLU A 18 -33.98 35.63 45.18
C GLU A 18 -34.03 34.33 44.36
N ALA A 19 -35.15 33.62 44.44
CA ALA A 19 -35.37 32.35 43.76
C ALA A 19 -35.84 32.60 42.32
N ILE A 20 -35.03 32.21 41.34
CA ILE A 20 -35.37 32.30 39.92
C ILE A 20 -36.10 31.02 39.52
N VAL A 21 -37.37 31.16 39.17
CA VAL A 21 -38.28 30.04 38.86
C VAL A 21 -38.53 29.92 37.35
N GLU A 22 -38.35 31.02 36.60
CA GLU A 22 -38.52 31.08 35.15
C GLU A 22 -37.16 31.25 34.45
N GLN A 23 -36.96 30.53 33.35
CA GLN A 23 -35.75 30.66 32.53
C GLN A 23 -35.77 32.03 31.81
N PRO A 24 -34.78 32.92 32.02
CA PRO A 24 -34.71 34.17 31.29
C PRO A 24 -34.50 33.88 29.80
N HIS A 25 -35.43 34.30 28.95
CA HIS A 25 -35.37 34.07 27.50
C HIS A 25 -34.38 34.99 26.78
N ASP A 26 -34.04 36.14 27.37
CA ASP A 26 -33.02 37.05 26.88
C ASP A 26 -31.92 37.23 27.93
N LEU A 27 -30.88 36.41 27.83
CA LEU A 27 -29.66 36.59 28.61
C LEU A 27 -28.88 37.78 28.00
N TYR A 28 -29.20 39.00 28.43
CA TYR A 28 -28.37 40.16 28.13
C TYR A 28 -27.03 39.99 28.83
N ILE A 29 -25.97 39.72 28.05
CA ILE A 29 -24.60 39.66 28.56
C ILE A 29 -23.99 41.05 28.38
N PRO A 30 -23.65 41.77 29.46
CA PRO A 30 -23.02 43.08 29.37
C PRO A 30 -21.71 43.00 28.58
N PRO A 31 -21.36 44.03 27.78
CA PRO A 31 -20.12 44.05 27.02
C PRO A 31 -18.87 43.87 27.88
N ASP A 32 -18.92 44.32 29.14
CA ASP A 32 -17.83 44.18 30.11
C ASP A 32 -17.61 42.72 30.56
N ALA A 33 -18.64 41.86 30.48
CA ALA A 33 -18.49 40.42 30.72
C ALA A 33 -17.85 39.69 29.52
N LEU A 34 -17.70 40.36 28.38
CA LEU A 34 -16.98 39.90 27.20
C LEU A 34 -15.47 40.20 27.25
N GLU A 35 -15.03 41.02 28.22
CA GLU A 35 -13.65 41.50 28.39
C GLU A 35 -12.63 40.37 28.64
N VAL A 36 -13.11 39.19 29.06
CA VAL A 36 -12.28 37.99 29.32
C VAL A 36 -12.03 37.12 28.07
N ILE A 37 -12.72 37.36 26.95
CA ILE A 37 -12.74 36.39 25.82
C ILE A 37 -11.69 36.71 24.74
N LEU A 38 -11.17 37.94 24.65
CA LEU A 38 -10.28 38.34 23.55
C LEU A 38 -8.81 37.93 23.74
N GLU A 39 -8.41 37.40 24.91
CA GLU A 39 -7.15 36.65 25.07
C GLU A 39 -7.28 35.17 24.62
N SER A 40 -8.45 34.74 24.12
CA SER A 40 -8.74 33.32 23.81
C SER A 40 -8.77 32.96 22.32
N PHE A 41 -8.58 33.91 21.39
CA PHE A 41 -8.63 33.62 19.95
C PHE A 41 -7.23 33.46 19.35
N GLU A 42 -7.03 32.38 18.60
CA GLU A 42 -5.77 32.01 17.95
C GLU A 42 -5.59 32.68 16.57
N GLY A 43 -6.20 33.86 16.37
CA GLY A 43 -6.06 34.68 15.16
C GLY A 43 -7.39 35.13 14.51
N PRO A 44 -7.33 35.89 13.39
CA PRO A 44 -8.50 36.51 12.78
C PRO A 44 -9.47 35.51 12.11
N LEU A 45 -8.98 34.36 11.65
CA LEU A 45 -9.84 33.31 11.08
C LEU A 45 -10.69 32.64 12.16
N ASP A 46 -10.13 32.44 13.35
CA ASP A 46 -10.85 31.84 14.49
C ASP A 46 -11.96 32.79 14.98
N LEU A 47 -11.65 34.09 15.07
CA LEU A 47 -12.65 35.11 15.37
C LEU A 47 -13.79 35.11 14.34
N LEU A 48 -13.47 35.01 13.04
CA LEU A 48 -14.49 34.93 11.99
C LEU A 48 -15.36 33.67 12.12
N LEU A 49 -14.76 32.51 12.35
CA LEU A 49 -15.51 31.27 12.57
C LEU A 49 -16.43 31.37 13.80
N TYR A 50 -15.94 31.97 14.89
CA TYR A 50 -16.76 32.24 16.06
C TYR A 50 -17.98 33.11 15.73
N LEU A 51 -17.78 34.23 15.02
CA LEU A 51 -18.87 35.13 14.62
C LEU A 51 -19.88 34.44 13.68
N ILE A 52 -19.41 33.65 12.71
CA ILE A 52 -20.26 32.87 11.80
C ILE A 52 -21.13 31.87 12.60
N ARG A 53 -20.52 31.13 13.54
CA ARG A 53 -21.23 30.16 14.39
C ARG A 53 -22.24 30.84 15.31
N LYS A 54 -21.87 31.98 15.91
CA LYS A 54 -22.72 32.75 16.82
C LYS A 54 -24.03 33.18 16.15
N GLU A 55 -23.96 33.63 14.91
CA GLU A 55 -25.10 34.06 14.11
C GLU A 55 -25.78 32.92 13.34
N LYS A 56 -25.34 31.67 13.55
CA LYS A 56 -25.84 30.48 12.84
C LYS A 56 -25.81 30.64 11.31
N MET A 57 -24.80 31.33 10.79
CA MET A 57 -24.58 31.50 9.37
C MET A 57 -23.81 30.30 8.78
N ASP A 58 -24.06 29.99 7.51
CA ASP A 58 -23.24 29.04 6.76
C ASP A 58 -22.04 29.77 6.16
N ILE A 59 -20.84 29.21 6.32
CA ILE A 59 -19.57 29.72 5.76
C ILE A 59 -19.70 29.93 4.24
N MET A 60 -20.46 29.07 3.55
CA MET A 60 -20.62 29.13 2.09
C MET A 60 -21.53 30.27 1.63
N THR A 61 -22.50 30.67 2.47
CA THR A 61 -23.54 31.63 2.09
C THR A 61 -23.53 32.90 2.93
N MET A 62 -22.51 33.09 3.77
CA MET A 62 -22.45 34.20 4.72
C MET A 62 -22.54 35.57 4.02
N PRO A 63 -23.41 36.48 4.50
CA PRO A 63 -23.40 37.87 4.04
C PRO A 63 -22.12 38.57 4.50
N VAL A 64 -21.24 38.91 3.54
CA VAL A 64 -19.96 39.58 3.86
C VAL A 64 -20.19 40.94 4.52
N ALA A 65 -21.25 41.65 4.16
CA ALA A 65 -21.53 42.96 4.74
C ALA A 65 -21.74 42.89 6.26
N ASP A 66 -22.43 41.85 6.74
CA ASP A 66 -22.80 41.67 8.13
C ASP A 66 -21.61 41.16 8.95
N ILE A 67 -20.91 40.13 8.44
CA ILE A 67 -19.72 39.60 9.12
C ILE A 67 -18.61 40.64 9.22
N THR A 68 -18.40 41.45 8.17
CA THR A 68 -17.41 42.54 8.19
C THR A 68 -17.75 43.60 9.22
N ARG A 69 -19.05 43.93 9.39
CA ARG A 69 -19.48 44.89 10.41
C ARG A 69 -19.16 44.38 11.81
N GLN A 70 -19.59 43.15 12.11
CA GLN A 70 -19.35 42.54 13.41
C GLN A 70 -17.85 42.40 13.70
N TYR A 71 -17.07 41.97 12.70
CA TYR A 71 -15.63 41.87 12.82
C TYR A 71 -14.98 43.22 13.17
N MET A 72 -15.40 44.30 12.49
CA MET A 72 -14.91 45.66 12.79
C MET A 72 -15.31 46.11 14.21
N ASP A 73 -16.54 45.85 14.63
CA ASP A 73 -17.01 46.19 15.98
C ASP A 73 -16.12 45.51 17.05
N TYR A 74 -15.77 44.23 16.86
CA TYR A 74 -14.85 43.51 17.74
C TYR A 74 -13.42 44.06 17.70
N VAL A 75 -12.89 44.38 16.52
CA VAL A 75 -11.54 44.95 16.38
C VAL A 75 -11.44 46.34 17.00
N GLU A 76 -12.49 47.16 16.97
CA GLU A 76 -12.50 48.47 17.64
C GLU A 76 -12.45 48.34 19.18
N VAL A 77 -13.17 47.38 19.74
CA VAL A 77 -13.09 47.04 21.18
C VAL A 77 -11.68 46.54 21.54
N MET A 78 -11.03 45.76 20.67
CA MET A 78 -9.64 45.31 20.91
C MET A 78 -8.62 46.46 20.84
N LYS A 79 -8.77 47.37 19.87
CA LYS A 79 -7.85 48.50 19.66
C LYS A 79 -7.77 49.43 20.87
N THR A 80 -8.87 49.55 21.63
CA THR A 80 -8.91 50.38 22.84
C THR A 80 -8.15 49.74 24.01
N LEU A 81 -7.91 48.41 23.96
CA LEU A 81 -7.29 47.65 25.03
C LEU A 81 -5.78 47.39 24.81
N LYS A 82 -5.33 47.02 23.60
CA LYS A 82 -3.91 46.70 23.31
C LYS A 82 -3.52 46.92 21.82
N LEU A 83 -2.59 47.84 21.53
CA LEU A 83 -2.13 48.20 20.16
C LEU A 83 -1.10 47.21 19.55
N GLU A 84 -0.35 46.48 20.37
CA GLU A 84 0.84 45.73 19.92
C GLU A 84 0.53 44.38 19.23
N LEU A 85 -0.72 43.89 19.29
CA LEU A 85 -1.10 42.54 18.81
C LEU A 85 -1.99 42.52 17.54
N ALA A 86 -2.32 43.68 16.97
CA ALA A 86 -3.43 43.80 16.00
C ALA A 86 -3.06 43.71 14.51
N GLY A 87 -1.81 43.40 14.14
CA GLY A 87 -1.36 43.44 12.74
C GLY A 87 -2.17 42.52 11.81
N GLU A 88 -2.35 41.26 12.21
CA GLU A 88 -3.10 40.26 11.44
C GLU A 88 -4.61 40.59 11.40
N TYR A 89 -5.14 41.11 12.50
CA TYR A 89 -6.54 41.52 12.59
C TYR A 89 -6.86 42.71 11.69
N LEU A 90 -5.95 43.68 11.60
CA LEU A 90 -6.08 44.83 10.71
C LEU A 90 -5.93 44.44 9.24
N LEU A 91 -5.02 43.51 8.93
CA LEU A 91 -4.91 42.95 7.59
C LEU A 91 -6.23 42.27 7.18
N MET A 92 -6.81 41.45 8.05
CA MET A 92 -8.10 40.82 7.76
C MET A 92 -9.23 41.84 7.64
N ALA A 93 -9.23 42.91 8.45
CA ALA A 93 -10.18 44.01 8.31
C ALA A 93 -10.10 44.66 6.91
N ALA A 94 -8.89 44.87 6.40
CA ALA A 94 -8.66 45.42 5.07
C ALA A 94 -9.15 44.45 3.97
N ILE A 95 -8.86 43.15 4.10
CA ILE A 95 -9.34 42.11 3.18
C ILE A 95 -10.88 42.08 3.15
N LEU A 96 -11.53 42.09 4.31
CA LEU A 96 -12.99 42.09 4.41
C LEU A 96 -13.61 43.36 3.83
N ALA A 97 -12.95 44.52 3.99
CA ALA A 97 -13.38 45.78 3.38
C ALA A 97 -13.24 45.74 1.85
N GLU A 98 -12.15 45.19 1.32
CA GLU A 98 -11.94 44.98 -0.12
C GLU A 98 -13.01 44.08 -0.72
N ILE A 99 -13.26 42.91 -0.10
CA ILE A 99 -14.29 41.96 -0.54
C ILE A 99 -15.67 42.63 -0.51
N LYS A 100 -16.01 43.33 0.59
CA LYS A 100 -17.27 44.08 0.70
C LYS A 100 -17.40 45.13 -0.40
N SER A 101 -16.34 45.88 -0.69
CA SER A 101 -16.35 46.89 -1.74
C SER A 101 -16.59 46.27 -3.12
N ARG A 102 -15.87 45.18 -3.47
CA ARG A 102 -16.04 44.50 -4.76
C ARG A 102 -17.45 43.93 -4.93
N LEU A 103 -18.03 43.37 -3.87
CA LEU A 103 -19.39 42.82 -3.90
C LEU A 103 -20.49 43.88 -4.06
N LEU A 104 -20.26 45.10 -3.56
CA LEU A 104 -21.24 46.19 -3.62
C LEU A 104 -21.13 47.03 -4.91
N LEU A 105 -20.04 46.91 -5.66
CA LEU A 105 -19.84 47.67 -6.89
C LEU A 105 -20.66 47.06 -8.05
N PRO A 106 -21.33 47.90 -8.86
CA PRO A 106 -22.06 47.42 -10.03
C PRO A 106 -21.11 46.83 -11.06
N LYS A 107 -21.34 45.57 -11.45
CA LYS A 107 -20.58 44.90 -12.52
C LYS A 107 -20.97 45.45 -13.88
N ARG A 108 -20.00 45.61 -14.79
CA ARG A 108 -20.28 45.94 -16.20
C ARG A 108 -20.70 44.65 -16.90
N ASP A 109 -21.66 44.73 -17.82
CA ASP A 109 -22.28 43.55 -18.47
C ASP A 109 -21.26 42.60 -19.16
N ASN A 110 -20.08 43.11 -19.51
CA ASN A 110 -19.03 42.33 -20.17
C ASN A 110 -18.13 41.52 -19.20
N ASP A 111 -18.17 41.78 -17.89
CA ASP A 111 -17.27 41.16 -16.89
C ASP A 111 -17.92 40.01 -16.10
N ILE A 112 -19.20 39.68 -16.38
CA ILE A 112 -19.99 38.74 -15.56
C ILE A 112 -19.49 37.29 -15.66
N ASN A 113 -18.83 36.92 -16.76
CA ASN A 113 -18.47 35.52 -17.04
C ASN A 113 -17.04 35.12 -16.65
N GLU A 114 -16.16 36.06 -16.32
CA GLU A 114 -14.74 35.79 -16.05
C GLU A 114 -14.30 36.06 -14.61
N GLU A 115 -15.12 36.73 -13.80
CA GLU A 115 -14.72 37.15 -12.45
C GLU A 115 -15.07 36.08 -11.40
N GLU A 116 -14.04 35.49 -10.80
CA GLU A 116 -14.15 34.54 -9.67
C GLU A 116 -14.87 35.22 -8.47
N ASP A 117 -15.63 34.46 -7.66
CA ASP A 117 -16.28 35.03 -6.47
C ASP A 117 -15.20 35.67 -5.57
N PRO A 118 -15.28 36.99 -5.28
CA PRO A 118 -14.27 37.67 -4.48
C PRO A 118 -14.12 37.10 -3.05
N ARG A 119 -15.07 36.26 -2.61
CA ARG A 119 -15.07 35.58 -1.31
C ARG A 119 -14.37 34.21 -1.35
N ALA A 120 -14.13 33.64 -2.53
CA ALA A 120 -13.72 32.25 -2.70
C ALA A 120 -12.47 31.90 -1.88
N GLU A 121 -11.46 32.76 -1.91
CA GLU A 121 -10.22 32.56 -1.15
C GLU A 121 -10.47 32.59 0.37
N LEU A 122 -11.29 33.52 0.85
CA LEU A 122 -11.61 33.63 2.29
C LEU A 122 -12.37 32.39 2.76
N ILE A 123 -13.39 31.96 2.02
CA ILE A 123 -14.17 30.75 2.31
C ILE A 123 -13.24 29.54 2.39
N ARG A 124 -12.36 29.38 1.40
CA ARG A 124 -11.39 28.29 1.37
C ARG A 124 -10.50 28.28 2.62
N ARG A 125 -9.93 29.43 3.00
CA ARG A 125 -9.08 29.55 4.19
C ARG A 125 -9.84 29.24 5.48
N LEU A 126 -11.09 29.70 5.60
CA LEU A 126 -11.95 29.39 6.76
C LEU A 126 -12.21 27.89 6.89
N GLN A 127 -12.49 27.21 5.77
CA GLN A 127 -12.70 25.76 5.76
C GLN A 127 -11.43 24.97 6.07
N GLU A 128 -10.29 25.39 5.53
CA GLU A 128 -9.00 24.78 5.83
C GLU A 128 -8.68 24.92 7.32
N TYR A 129 -8.87 26.11 7.88
CA TYR A 129 -8.67 26.35 9.31
C TYR A 129 -9.64 25.53 10.18
N GLU A 130 -10.93 25.48 9.84
CA GLU A 130 -11.91 24.69 10.58
C GLU A 130 -11.54 23.20 10.62
N LYS A 131 -11.06 22.64 9.50
CA LYS A 131 -10.58 21.25 9.45
C LYS A 131 -9.38 21.03 10.37
N VAL A 132 -8.44 21.97 10.38
CA VAL A 132 -7.25 21.89 11.25
C VAL A 132 -7.66 22.02 12.73
N GLN A 133 -8.59 22.92 13.05
CA GLN A 133 -9.12 23.09 14.41
C GLN A 133 -9.82 21.80 14.89
N ALA A 134 -10.62 21.16 14.03
CA ALA A 134 -11.24 19.88 14.34
C ALA A 134 -10.21 18.78 14.59
N ALA A 135 -9.21 18.64 13.71
CA ALA A 135 -8.14 17.66 13.88
C ALA A 135 -7.29 17.91 15.14
N ALA A 136 -7.02 19.18 15.46
CA ALA A 136 -6.32 19.56 16.68
C ALA A 136 -7.12 19.18 17.94
N SER A 137 -8.43 19.40 17.93
CA SER A 137 -9.33 18.98 19.01
C SER A 137 -9.38 17.46 19.15
N GLU A 138 -9.49 16.72 18.05
CA GLU A 138 -9.44 15.26 18.07
C GLU A 138 -8.11 14.74 18.66
N LEU A 139 -7.00 15.35 18.28
CA LEU A 139 -5.68 15.03 18.81
C LEU A 139 -5.57 15.33 20.32
N ASP A 140 -6.09 16.49 20.75
CA ASP A 140 -6.02 16.93 22.14
C ASP A 140 -6.81 15.98 23.08
N ASN A 141 -7.94 15.47 22.57
CA ASN A 141 -8.81 14.49 23.22
C ASN A 141 -8.24 13.07 23.26
N GLN A 142 -7.15 12.77 22.56
CA GLN A 142 -6.56 11.44 22.65
C GLN A 142 -6.00 11.16 24.06
N PRO A 143 -6.14 9.93 24.55
CA PRO A 143 -5.63 9.56 25.86
C PRO A 143 -4.10 9.61 25.85
N ARG A 144 -3.52 10.31 26.82
CA ARG A 144 -2.08 10.50 26.93
C ARG A 144 -1.49 9.51 27.92
N LEU A 145 -0.37 8.89 27.53
CA LEU A 145 0.44 8.09 28.44
C LEU A 145 0.96 8.99 29.56
N GLU A 146 0.96 8.48 30.79
CA GLU A 146 1.32 9.19 32.03
C GLU A 146 0.36 10.33 32.44
N ARG A 147 -0.80 10.47 31.78
CA ARG A 147 -1.91 11.36 32.20
C ARG A 147 -3.20 10.58 32.38
N ASP A 148 -3.62 9.90 31.31
CA ASP A 148 -4.89 9.17 31.23
C ASP A 148 -4.66 7.65 31.27
N ILE A 149 -3.54 7.21 30.69
CA ILE A 149 -3.12 5.80 30.66
C ILE A 149 -1.76 5.69 31.32
N PHE A 150 -1.60 4.78 32.28
CA PHE A 150 -0.32 4.50 32.92
C PHE A 150 0.23 3.16 32.45
N GLY A 151 1.48 3.16 32.00
CA GLY A 151 2.17 1.94 31.64
C GLY A 151 2.38 1.07 32.88
N THR A 152 1.78 -0.12 32.93
CA THR A 152 2.06 -1.06 34.01
C THR A 152 3.26 -1.92 33.63
N ASN A 153 4.35 -1.80 34.39
CA ASN A 153 5.49 -2.69 34.24
C ASN A 153 5.42 -3.78 35.31
N VAL A 154 4.70 -4.86 35.00
CA VAL A 154 4.66 -6.03 35.88
C VAL A 154 5.98 -6.77 35.73
N LYS A 155 6.81 -6.74 36.79
CA LYS A 155 7.86 -7.75 36.95
C LYS A 155 7.17 -9.09 37.20
N VAL A 156 6.82 -9.77 36.11
CA VAL A 156 6.45 -11.18 36.19
C VAL A 156 7.66 -11.84 36.86
N ALA A 157 7.43 -12.49 38.01
CA ALA A 157 8.46 -13.34 38.59
C ALA A 157 8.94 -14.22 37.44
N LYS A 158 10.24 -14.14 37.11
CA LYS A 158 10.81 -15.05 36.12
C LYS A 158 10.39 -16.44 36.59
N MET A 159 9.44 -17.06 35.89
CA MET A 159 9.38 -18.51 35.94
C MET A 159 10.81 -18.94 35.64
N PRO A 160 11.35 -19.95 36.32
CA PRO A 160 12.59 -20.56 35.89
C PRO A 160 12.29 -21.20 34.54
N VAL A 161 12.20 -20.37 33.50
CA VAL A 161 12.67 -20.70 32.18
C VAL A 161 14.11 -21.01 32.49
N ALA A 162 14.41 -22.31 32.64
CA ALA A 162 15.78 -22.77 32.57
C ALA A 162 16.38 -21.95 31.45
N GLU A 163 17.37 -21.11 31.76
CA GLU A 163 18.11 -20.42 30.72
C GLU A 163 18.38 -21.52 29.69
N ASN A 164 17.82 -21.35 28.48
CA ASN A 164 18.12 -22.24 27.38
C ASN A 164 19.59 -21.97 27.09
N GLN A 165 20.47 -22.50 27.95
CA GLN A 165 21.88 -22.66 27.70
C GLN A 165 21.89 -23.57 26.50
N GLN A 166 22.02 -22.94 25.34
CA GLN A 166 22.26 -23.68 24.13
C GLN A 166 23.48 -24.55 24.42
N PRO A 167 23.38 -25.87 24.21
CA PRO A 167 24.51 -26.74 24.46
C PRO A 167 25.69 -26.23 23.62
N ASP A 168 26.86 -26.17 24.24
CA ASP A 168 28.08 -25.78 23.54
C ASP A 168 28.42 -26.88 22.53
N VAL A 169 28.16 -26.63 21.25
CA VAL A 169 28.34 -27.62 20.18
C VAL A 169 29.78 -27.55 19.69
N ALA A 170 30.56 -28.59 19.98
CA ALA A 170 31.90 -28.72 19.44
C ALA A 170 31.87 -29.03 17.93
N LEU A 171 32.85 -28.53 17.18
CA LEU A 171 32.98 -28.77 15.73
C LEU A 171 32.92 -30.27 15.36
N LYS A 172 33.46 -31.14 16.21
CA LYS A 172 33.43 -32.60 16.02
C LYS A 172 32.00 -33.15 15.97
N GLU A 173 31.08 -32.61 16.76
CA GLU A 173 29.67 -33.04 16.80
C GLU A 173 28.94 -32.63 15.53
N LEU A 174 29.24 -31.44 15.01
CA LEU A 174 28.72 -30.98 13.72
C LEU A 174 29.18 -31.88 12.56
N ILE A 175 30.46 -32.29 12.56
CA ILE A 175 31.00 -33.21 11.54
C ILE A 175 30.30 -34.58 11.60
N VAL A 176 30.04 -35.10 12.81
CA VAL A 176 29.33 -36.38 12.98
C VAL A 176 27.88 -36.27 12.50
N ALA A 177 27.18 -35.19 12.86
CA ALA A 177 25.81 -34.93 12.41
C ALA A 177 25.73 -34.79 10.89
N PHE A 178 26.68 -34.08 10.28
CA PHE A 178 26.78 -33.90 8.84
C PHE A 178 27.10 -35.22 8.11
N SER A 179 28.03 -36.02 8.62
CA SER A 179 28.33 -37.35 8.08
C SER A 179 27.11 -38.28 8.12
N SER A 180 26.34 -38.24 9.20
CA SER A 180 25.09 -38.99 9.32
C SER A 180 24.04 -38.51 8.31
N ALA A 181 23.89 -37.19 8.13
CA ALA A 181 23.00 -36.63 7.12
C ALA A 181 23.40 -37.04 5.69
N MET A 182 24.69 -37.01 5.35
CA MET A 182 25.22 -37.45 4.06
C MET A 182 24.97 -38.94 3.81
N LYS A 183 25.14 -39.80 4.82
CA LYS A 183 24.82 -41.24 4.71
C LYS A 183 23.33 -41.47 4.46
N ARG A 184 22.45 -40.74 5.14
CA ARG A 184 21.00 -40.82 4.87
C ARG A 184 20.67 -40.32 3.47
N ALA A 185 21.26 -39.20 3.05
CA ALA A 185 21.07 -38.66 1.69
C ALA A 185 21.52 -39.67 0.62
N GLY A 186 22.64 -40.36 0.82
CA GLY A 186 23.10 -41.45 -0.04
C GLY A 186 22.14 -42.65 -0.08
N ALA A 187 21.39 -42.91 0.99
CA ALA A 187 20.33 -43.93 1.01
C ALA A 187 19.06 -43.50 0.25
N TYR A 188 18.89 -42.19 -0.03
CA TYR A 188 17.84 -41.63 -0.86
C TYR A 188 18.30 -41.28 -2.28
N GLU A 189 19.57 -41.54 -2.63
CA GLU A 189 19.96 -41.61 -4.04
C GLU A 189 19.17 -42.73 -4.67
N HIS A 190 18.09 -42.34 -5.34
CA HIS A 190 17.40 -43.19 -6.28
C HIS A 190 18.48 -43.65 -7.24
N HIS A 191 18.78 -44.94 -7.23
CA HIS A 191 19.52 -45.57 -8.30
C HIS A 191 18.75 -45.25 -9.58
N GLN A 192 19.16 -44.21 -10.30
CA GLN A 192 18.61 -43.89 -11.60
C GLN A 192 19.08 -45.00 -12.53
N ILE A 193 18.32 -46.08 -12.56
CA ILE A 193 18.37 -47.04 -13.66
C ILE A 193 17.75 -46.29 -14.84
N THR A 194 18.54 -45.44 -15.50
CA THR A 194 18.24 -45.09 -16.87
C THR A 194 18.45 -46.36 -17.69
N ALA A 195 17.35 -47.04 -18.04
CA ALA A 195 17.39 -48.11 -19.03
C ALA A 195 18.09 -47.58 -20.29
N GLU A 196 19.06 -48.31 -20.82
CA GLU A 196 19.67 -48.03 -22.12
C GLU A 196 18.55 -47.91 -23.15
N LYS A 197 18.28 -46.70 -23.64
CA LYS A 197 17.22 -46.48 -24.64
C LYS A 197 17.62 -46.93 -26.05
N LEU A 198 18.76 -47.58 -26.25
CA LEU A 198 19.29 -47.95 -27.57
C LEU A 198 20.18 -49.20 -27.51
N SER A 199 19.59 -50.38 -27.74
CA SER A 199 20.35 -51.63 -27.90
C SER A 199 21.05 -51.70 -29.25
N THR A 200 22.34 -52.05 -29.26
CA THR A 200 23.09 -52.34 -30.51
C THR A 200 22.42 -53.46 -31.31
N ARG A 201 21.90 -54.48 -30.63
CA ARG A 201 21.23 -55.63 -31.26
C ARG A 201 19.90 -55.27 -31.94
N GLU A 202 19.12 -54.40 -31.31
CA GLU A 202 17.90 -53.86 -31.93
C GLU A 202 18.25 -53.02 -33.15
N ARG A 203 19.29 -52.18 -33.05
CA ARG A 203 19.77 -51.36 -34.17
C ARG A 203 20.27 -52.22 -35.34
N MET A 204 21.01 -53.29 -35.09
CA MET A 204 21.42 -54.25 -36.13
C MET A 204 20.21 -54.86 -36.85
N SER A 205 19.21 -55.28 -36.07
CA SER A 205 17.97 -55.87 -36.60
C SER A 205 17.22 -54.88 -37.51
N ALA A 206 17.13 -53.61 -37.09
CA ALA A 206 16.50 -52.55 -37.86
C ALA A 206 17.26 -52.22 -39.16
N ILE A 207 18.60 -52.19 -39.12
CA ILE A 207 19.44 -51.98 -40.31
C ILE A 207 19.23 -53.12 -41.31
N LEU A 208 19.32 -54.38 -40.88
CA LEU A 208 19.09 -55.54 -41.74
C LEU A 208 17.67 -55.56 -42.32
N ALA A 209 16.66 -55.21 -41.53
CA ALA A 209 15.27 -55.14 -42.01
C ALA A 209 15.12 -54.09 -43.13
N LYS A 210 15.72 -52.91 -42.99
CA LYS A 210 15.74 -51.89 -44.04
C LYS A 210 16.44 -52.36 -45.30
N LEU A 211 17.59 -53.03 -45.17
CA LEU A 211 18.33 -53.52 -46.34
C LEU A 211 17.62 -54.68 -47.04
N LYS A 212 16.90 -55.54 -46.31
CA LYS A 212 16.08 -56.63 -46.89
C LYS A 212 14.85 -56.13 -47.65
N GLN A 213 14.36 -54.94 -47.34
CA GLN A 213 13.24 -54.32 -48.06
C GLN A 213 13.64 -53.71 -49.39
N LEU A 214 14.94 -53.52 -49.64
CA LEU A 214 15.43 -53.01 -50.91
C LEU A 214 15.44 -54.11 -51.99
N PRO A 215 15.20 -53.76 -53.27
CA PRO A 215 15.40 -54.66 -54.39
C PRO A 215 16.83 -55.25 -54.38
N LYS A 216 16.98 -56.51 -54.81
CA LYS A 216 18.31 -57.16 -54.88
C LYS A 216 19.27 -56.32 -55.73
N GLY A 217 20.45 -56.04 -55.19
CA GLY A 217 21.49 -55.25 -55.87
C GLY A 217 21.42 -53.73 -55.64
N GLU A 218 20.43 -53.22 -54.89
CA GLU A 218 20.40 -51.82 -54.49
C GLU A 218 21.23 -51.54 -53.23
N PHE A 219 21.76 -50.31 -53.16
CA PHE A 219 22.59 -49.84 -52.06
C PHE A 219 21.92 -48.68 -51.32
N LEU A 220 22.03 -48.69 -50.00
CA LEU A 220 21.58 -47.63 -49.12
C LEU A 220 22.74 -46.69 -48.77
N ARG A 221 22.51 -45.37 -48.73
CA ARG A 221 23.54 -44.43 -48.27
C ARG A 221 23.84 -44.65 -46.79
N PHE A 222 25.11 -44.76 -46.42
CA PHE A 222 25.54 -44.97 -45.03
C PHE A 222 24.99 -43.89 -44.08
N SER A 223 24.98 -42.63 -44.51
CA SER A 223 24.46 -41.51 -43.72
C SER A 223 22.97 -41.64 -43.36
N SER A 224 22.19 -42.41 -44.12
CA SER A 224 20.76 -42.62 -43.83
C SER A 224 20.48 -43.57 -42.66
N LEU A 225 21.50 -44.26 -42.16
CA LEU A 225 21.40 -45.07 -40.95
C LEU A 225 21.40 -44.23 -39.66
N PHE A 226 21.73 -42.94 -39.77
CA PHE A 226 21.84 -42.02 -38.65
C PHE A 226 20.63 -41.10 -38.60
N LEU A 227 19.91 -41.11 -37.48
CA LEU A 227 18.75 -40.23 -37.26
C LEU A 227 19.18 -39.04 -36.40
N VAL A 228 18.92 -37.82 -36.87
CA VAL A 228 19.33 -36.57 -36.19
C VAL A 228 18.68 -36.46 -34.81
N GLU A 229 17.44 -36.94 -34.67
CA GLU A 229 16.66 -36.92 -33.43
C GLU A 229 17.29 -37.75 -32.30
N GLU A 230 18.10 -38.76 -32.63
CA GLU A 230 18.75 -39.64 -31.64
C GLU A 230 20.08 -39.08 -31.11
N GLY A 231 20.54 -37.95 -31.66
CA GLY A 231 21.74 -37.25 -31.24
C GLY A 231 23.02 -38.10 -31.29
N LYS A 232 24.04 -37.69 -30.53
CA LYS A 232 25.37 -38.33 -30.56
C LYS A 232 25.33 -39.80 -30.13
N ALA A 233 24.50 -40.13 -29.14
CA ALA A 233 24.39 -41.50 -28.62
C ALA A 233 23.79 -42.46 -29.67
N GLY A 234 22.71 -42.05 -30.37
CA GLY A 234 22.16 -42.81 -31.48
C GLY A 234 23.17 -43.03 -32.60
N CYS A 235 23.95 -42.00 -32.92
CA CYS A 235 25.01 -42.15 -33.91
C CYS A 235 26.07 -43.18 -33.52
N VAL A 236 26.50 -43.20 -32.26
CA VAL A 236 27.48 -44.18 -31.79
C VAL A 236 26.92 -45.60 -31.86
N VAL A 237 25.67 -45.82 -31.44
CA VAL A 237 25.03 -47.15 -31.48
C VAL A 237 24.81 -47.63 -32.91
N SER A 238 24.33 -46.78 -33.82
CA SER A 238 24.20 -47.12 -35.25
C SER A 238 25.54 -47.43 -35.91
N PHE A 239 26.60 -46.71 -35.52
CA PHE A 239 27.93 -46.99 -36.01
C PHE A 239 28.46 -48.34 -35.51
N LEU A 240 28.37 -48.61 -34.21
CA LEU A 240 28.76 -49.88 -33.61
C LEU A 240 27.98 -51.06 -34.21
N ALA A 241 26.66 -50.90 -34.39
CA ALA A 241 25.81 -51.90 -35.04
C ALA A 241 26.26 -52.18 -36.49
N THR A 242 26.63 -51.13 -37.24
CA THR A 242 27.14 -51.30 -38.61
C THR A 242 28.49 -52.03 -38.61
N LEU A 243 29.41 -51.69 -37.70
CA LEU A 243 30.70 -52.37 -37.57
C LEU A 243 30.54 -53.84 -37.17
N GLU A 244 29.61 -54.16 -36.29
CA GLU A 244 29.35 -55.55 -35.90
C GLU A 244 28.75 -56.34 -37.07
N LEU A 245 27.80 -55.77 -37.81
CA LEU A 245 27.25 -56.42 -39.02
C LEU A 245 28.30 -56.63 -40.13
N LEU A 246 29.26 -55.72 -40.28
CA LEU A 246 30.40 -55.89 -41.18
C LEU A 246 31.31 -57.03 -40.72
N LYS A 247 31.58 -57.09 -39.42
CA LYS A 247 32.41 -58.13 -38.80
C LYS A 247 31.77 -59.51 -38.92
N GLU A 248 30.44 -59.59 -38.85
CA GLU A 248 29.67 -60.82 -39.10
C GLU A 248 29.47 -61.11 -40.61
N HIS A 249 30.02 -60.29 -41.50
CA HIS A 249 29.89 -60.42 -42.96
C HIS A 249 28.44 -60.41 -43.47
N LEU A 250 27.50 -59.81 -42.72
CA LEU A 250 26.08 -59.72 -43.12
C LEU A 250 25.81 -58.54 -44.06
N ILE A 251 26.67 -57.52 -44.03
CA ILE A 251 26.59 -56.35 -44.90
C ILE A 251 27.94 -56.07 -45.55
N VAL A 252 27.91 -55.33 -46.67
CA VAL A 252 29.09 -54.83 -47.35
C VAL A 252 29.04 -53.31 -47.45
N LEU A 253 30.21 -52.67 -47.30
CA LEU A 253 30.40 -51.23 -47.47
C LEU A 253 31.19 -50.95 -48.74
N VAL A 254 30.61 -50.15 -49.64
CA VAL A 254 31.20 -49.80 -50.93
C VAL A 254 31.34 -48.28 -51.03
N GLN A 255 32.49 -47.84 -51.55
CA GLN A 255 32.77 -46.44 -51.84
C GLN A 255 33.26 -46.34 -53.29
N GLY A 256 32.57 -45.55 -54.12
CA GLY A 256 32.85 -45.48 -55.57
C GLY A 256 34.13 -44.74 -55.95
N GLY A 257 34.75 -44.02 -55.01
CA GLY A 257 36.01 -43.30 -55.21
C GLY A 257 36.43 -42.48 -53.99
N PRO A 258 37.64 -41.90 -53.97
CA PRO A 258 38.14 -41.14 -52.83
C PRO A 258 37.20 -39.99 -52.46
N LYS A 259 36.82 -39.89 -51.18
CA LYS A 259 35.91 -38.85 -50.62
C LYS A 259 34.49 -38.84 -51.19
N THR A 260 34.06 -39.90 -51.86
CA THR A 260 32.65 -40.07 -52.28
C THR A 260 31.79 -40.66 -51.16
N GLN A 261 30.47 -40.61 -51.29
CA GLN A 261 29.54 -41.16 -50.29
C GLN A 261 29.70 -42.68 -50.16
N MET A 262 29.69 -43.17 -48.92
CA MET A 262 29.69 -44.61 -48.63
C MET A 262 28.28 -45.18 -48.74
N HIS A 263 28.20 -46.39 -49.27
CA HIS A 263 26.97 -47.10 -49.53
C HIS A 263 27.02 -48.50 -48.89
N ILE A 264 25.88 -48.97 -48.39
CA ILE A 264 25.71 -50.26 -47.71
C ILE A 264 24.73 -51.13 -48.49
N ALA A 265 25.06 -52.40 -48.66
CA ALA A 265 24.13 -53.42 -49.15
C ALA A 265 24.24 -54.68 -48.28
N LEU A 266 23.26 -55.58 -48.40
CA LEU A 266 23.39 -56.92 -47.84
C LEU A 266 24.55 -57.65 -48.52
N SER A 267 25.30 -58.40 -47.72
CA SER A 267 26.21 -59.39 -48.28
C SER A 267 25.35 -60.46 -48.96
N HIS A 268 25.55 -60.68 -50.25
CA HIS A 268 24.90 -61.79 -50.94
C HIS A 268 25.64 -63.08 -50.57
N GLU A 269 24.96 -64.02 -49.92
CA GLU A 269 25.39 -65.43 -49.89
C GLU A 269 25.41 -65.91 -51.35
N GLU A 270 26.58 -66.29 -51.85
CA GLU A 270 26.69 -67.29 -52.92
C GLU A 270 26.29 -68.66 -52.38
#